data_AF-A0A7X8D3K8-F1
#
_entry.id   AF-A0A7X8D3K8-F1
#
_cell.length_a   1.000
_cell.length_b   1.000
_cell.length_c   1.000
_cell.angle_alpha   90.00
_cell.angle_beta   90.00
_cell.angle_gamma   90.00
#
_symmetry.space_group_name_H-M   'P 1'
#
loop_
_entity.id
_entity.type
_entity.pdbx_description
1 polymer ?
#
loop_
_entity_poly.entity_id
_entity_poly.type
_entity_poly.pdbx_seq_one_letter_code
_entity_poly.pdbx_strand_id
1 'polypeptide(L)'
;MYVTAQVSNGSIIFEPNNVLYTIDGGRLASRIIEVGFDVRDITMRRTSPYSDPTYVFAAGIDNGNALIRGREYSQEYVLAWEPISNLGPAKDIKIESDGAWVQAVDGYRFVTFEYPSATVLRLNGDLEFIDLNNTMPTSIIASNVTNHSMVRGYNNISFSDRDQGMLIAYVKESKAYYRNIVTLNGITTIQPELRLLDAVDNVIRVVAVRLNDYRLAIVVEAEDTNYLMVTERCWEGMASPAERFAASITDVTFEVTPITHHDMYSDDEHIASSIAIERFYVCPADVVPEIVGTERLEDKKTVKIMFNYDLECELDNLKESLTLTNEALQPFTIETVEEAGNVLTIKTVEEMPFTQDVVLTYNMAGSYYLAFRISNTCLYDYGDSLNLTIEGIPPTGFAEENLTVAVTDIIFDVIQVYYSSIYSDGENLEGTVTDISFVVTKIGDNPL
;
A
#
# COMPACT_ATOMS: atom_id res chain seq x y z
N MET A 1 31.34 -7.41 -7.56
CA MET A 1 32.60 -7.15 -8.29
C MET A 1 32.21 -6.66 -9.67
N TYR A 2 32.68 -5.47 -10.02
CA TYR A 2 32.13 -4.59 -11.06
C TYR A 2 32.92 -4.66 -12.37
N VAL A 3 32.30 -4.37 -13.52
CA VAL A 3 32.63 -3.28 -14.47
C VAL A 3 31.81 -3.43 -15.77
N THR A 4 31.25 -2.31 -16.23
CA THR A 4 30.65 -2.10 -17.56
C THR A 4 31.75 -1.76 -18.57
N ALA A 5 31.74 -2.38 -19.75
CA ALA A 5 32.66 -2.03 -20.84
C ALA A 5 31.89 -1.45 -22.04
N GLN A 6 32.41 -0.35 -22.58
CA GLN A 6 31.93 0.31 -23.79
C GLN A 6 32.99 0.13 -24.88
N VAL A 7 32.61 -0.39 -26.05
CA VAL A 7 33.56 -0.74 -27.13
C VAL A 7 33.51 0.32 -28.23
N SER A 8 34.68 0.82 -28.62
CA SER A 8 34.90 1.62 -29.83
C SER A 8 35.76 0.91 -30.89
N ASN A 9 36.59 -0.09 -30.52
CA ASN A 9 37.09 -1.20 -31.36
C ASN A 9 37.89 -2.22 -30.50
N GLY A 10 37.86 -3.52 -30.82
CA GLY A 10 38.68 -4.57 -30.18
C GLY A 10 37.99 -5.43 -29.10
N SER A 11 38.41 -6.70 -28.97
CA SER A 11 37.71 -7.77 -28.23
C SER A 11 38.11 -7.91 -26.75
N ILE A 12 37.11 -8.18 -25.90
CA ILE A 12 37.26 -8.57 -24.48
C ILE A 12 36.29 -9.73 -24.19
N ILE A 13 36.75 -10.76 -23.47
CA ILE A 13 35.97 -11.95 -23.08
C ILE A 13 35.77 -11.92 -21.56
N PHE A 14 34.53 -12.05 -21.09
CA PHE A 14 34.21 -12.34 -19.70
C PHE A 14 33.10 -13.41 -19.61
N GLU A 15 33.20 -14.25 -18.59
CA GLU A 15 32.16 -15.21 -18.18
C GLU A 15 31.37 -14.63 -16.99
N PRO A 16 30.06 -14.33 -17.12
CA PRO A 16 29.21 -13.93 -16.01
C PRO A 16 28.18 -15.00 -15.61
N ASN A 17 27.85 -15.02 -14.31
CA ASN A 17 26.80 -15.87 -13.73
C ASN A 17 25.40 -15.55 -14.29
N ASN A 18 24.90 -16.44 -15.15
CA ASN A 18 23.52 -16.97 -15.31
C ASN A 18 22.25 -16.08 -15.28
N VAL A 19 22.30 -14.76 -15.47
CA VAL A 19 21.05 -13.96 -15.60
C VAL A 19 20.89 -13.22 -16.93
N LEU A 20 21.98 -12.80 -17.58
CA LEU A 20 21.92 -11.99 -18.80
C LEU A 20 22.98 -12.41 -19.82
N TYR A 21 22.59 -12.45 -21.10
CA TYR A 21 23.51 -12.68 -22.22
C TYR A 21 24.03 -11.35 -22.73
N THR A 22 25.34 -11.27 -22.98
CA THR A 22 25.95 -10.16 -23.71
C THR A 22 26.12 -10.61 -25.16
N ILE A 23 25.55 -9.85 -26.09
CA ILE A 23 25.60 -10.10 -27.52
C ILE A 23 26.75 -9.28 -28.09
N ASP A 24 27.79 -9.94 -28.61
CA ASP A 24 28.80 -9.27 -29.43
C ASP A 24 28.19 -8.96 -30.81
N GLY A 25 27.63 -7.76 -30.98
CA GLY A 25 27.01 -7.34 -32.22
C GLY A 25 27.98 -7.34 -33.42
N GLY A 26 29.26 -7.04 -33.20
CA GLY A 26 30.28 -7.05 -34.25
C GLY A 26 30.68 -8.45 -34.69
N ARG A 27 30.74 -9.41 -33.75
CA ARG A 27 31.15 -10.80 -34.00
C ARG A 27 30.00 -11.75 -34.32
N LEU A 28 28.75 -11.39 -34.00
CA LEU A 28 27.56 -12.06 -34.50
C LEU A 28 27.17 -11.57 -35.91
N ALA A 29 27.53 -10.34 -36.27
CA ALA A 29 27.44 -9.81 -37.63
C ALA A 29 28.61 -10.25 -38.55
N SER A 30 29.66 -10.90 -38.01
CA SER A 30 30.90 -11.18 -38.76
C SER A 30 30.80 -12.26 -39.85
N ARG A 31 29.60 -12.78 -40.15
CA ARG A 31 29.31 -13.45 -41.43
C ARG A 31 27.98 -12.96 -42.00
N ILE A 32 28.14 -12.13 -43.04
CA ILE A 32 27.20 -11.58 -44.03
C ILE A 32 25.72 -11.67 -43.62
N ILE A 33 25.34 -10.85 -42.65
CA ILE A 33 24.17 -10.03 -42.94
C ILE A 33 24.59 -9.19 -44.16
N GLU A 34 23.81 -9.23 -45.23
CA GLU A 34 24.13 -8.69 -46.57
C GLU A 34 24.97 -7.40 -46.51
N VAL A 35 25.95 -7.23 -47.42
CA VAL A 35 26.93 -6.11 -47.40
C VAL A 35 26.28 -4.71 -47.43
N GLY A 36 24.97 -4.61 -47.70
CA GLY A 36 24.17 -3.37 -47.65
C GLY A 36 23.29 -3.19 -46.40
N PHE A 37 23.21 -4.15 -45.49
CA PHE A 37 22.35 -4.07 -44.31
C PHE A 37 23.09 -3.41 -43.14
N ASP A 38 22.62 -2.22 -42.79
CA ASP A 38 23.12 -1.41 -41.69
C ASP A 38 22.41 -1.81 -40.39
N VAL A 39 23.06 -2.66 -39.59
CA VAL A 39 22.53 -3.16 -38.31
C VAL A 39 22.35 -1.99 -37.33
N ARG A 40 21.13 -1.78 -36.87
CA ARG A 40 20.74 -0.72 -35.93
C ARG A 40 20.50 -1.21 -34.51
N ASP A 41 20.09 -2.47 -34.36
CA ASP A 41 19.73 -3.03 -33.05
C ASP A 41 19.68 -4.57 -33.07
N ILE A 42 19.82 -5.20 -31.90
CA ILE A 42 19.87 -6.67 -31.75
C ILE A 42 19.17 -7.10 -30.44
N THR A 43 18.37 -8.18 -30.50
CA THR A 43 17.75 -8.82 -29.33
C THR A 43 17.79 -10.34 -29.46
N MET A 44 17.41 -11.06 -28.40
CA MET A 44 17.38 -12.53 -28.35
C MET A 44 16.06 -13.05 -27.81
N ARG A 45 15.71 -14.27 -28.25
CA ARG A 45 14.59 -15.02 -27.71
C ARG A 45 15.04 -16.14 -26.79
N ARG A 46 14.30 -16.29 -25.69
CA ARG A 46 14.34 -17.44 -24.78
C ARG A 46 12.92 -17.81 -24.40
N THR A 47 12.40 -18.92 -24.92
CA THR A 47 11.03 -19.38 -24.67
C THR A 47 10.89 -20.32 -23.46
N SER A 48 12.00 -20.70 -22.82
CA SER A 48 12.00 -21.54 -21.62
C SER A 48 12.88 -20.93 -20.52
N PRO A 49 12.43 -20.89 -19.26
CA PRO A 49 13.27 -20.44 -18.15
C PRO A 49 14.45 -21.40 -17.89
N TYR A 50 14.38 -22.64 -18.40
CA TYR A 50 15.40 -23.67 -18.18
C TYR A 50 16.40 -23.80 -19.33
N SER A 51 16.28 -23.00 -20.39
CA SER A 51 17.18 -23.06 -21.55
C SER A 51 18.00 -21.78 -21.72
N ASP A 52 19.09 -21.90 -22.47
CA ASP A 52 19.74 -20.77 -23.10
C ASP A 52 18.82 -20.12 -24.15
N PRO A 53 19.13 -18.91 -24.66
CA PRO A 53 18.40 -18.29 -25.72
C PRO A 53 18.54 -19.16 -26.95
N THR A 54 17.46 -19.28 -27.69
CA THR A 54 17.37 -20.20 -28.82
C THR A 54 17.54 -19.48 -30.15
N TYR A 55 17.44 -18.15 -30.15
CA TYR A 55 17.36 -17.37 -31.37
C TYR A 55 17.85 -15.93 -31.19
N VAL A 56 18.46 -15.36 -32.23
CA VAL A 56 18.97 -13.97 -32.26
C VAL A 56 18.27 -13.23 -33.40
N PHE A 57 17.85 -11.99 -33.12
CA PHE A 57 17.24 -11.09 -34.10
C PHE A 57 18.11 -9.85 -34.26
N ALA A 58 18.28 -9.41 -35.50
CA ALA A 58 18.94 -8.15 -35.84
C ALA A 58 17.99 -7.29 -36.68
N ALA A 59 17.88 -6.02 -36.31
CA ALA A 59 17.16 -5.02 -37.08
C ALA A 59 18.13 -4.05 -37.73
N GLY A 60 17.77 -3.57 -38.91
CA GLY A 60 18.63 -2.67 -39.67
C GLY A 60 17.94 -2.06 -40.87
N ILE A 61 18.67 -1.16 -41.53
CA ILE A 61 18.22 -0.52 -42.75
C ILE A 61 18.97 -1.12 -43.93
N ASP A 62 18.25 -1.59 -44.93
CA ASP A 62 18.82 -2.01 -46.22
C ASP A 62 18.01 -1.39 -47.37
N ASN A 63 18.72 -0.75 -48.29
CA ASN A 63 18.14 0.00 -49.41
C ASN A 63 17.00 0.96 -48.98
N GLY A 64 17.15 1.60 -47.82
CA GLY A 64 16.18 2.54 -47.25
C GLY A 64 14.94 1.91 -46.58
N ASN A 65 14.89 0.58 -46.49
CA ASN A 65 13.81 -0.15 -45.81
C ASN A 65 14.29 -0.73 -44.48
N ALA A 66 13.42 -0.67 -43.47
CA ALA A 66 13.62 -1.35 -42.19
C ALA A 66 13.33 -2.85 -42.34
N LEU A 67 14.34 -3.68 -42.09
CA LEU A 67 14.19 -5.14 -42.11
C LEU A 67 14.64 -5.76 -40.79
N ILE A 68 14.04 -6.91 -40.48
CA ILE A 68 14.43 -7.76 -39.37
C ILE A 68 14.93 -9.08 -39.95
N ARG A 69 16.09 -9.50 -39.46
CA ARG A 69 16.74 -10.77 -39.78
C ARG A 69 16.87 -11.60 -38.51
N GLY A 70 16.88 -12.91 -38.68
CA GLY A 70 16.88 -13.86 -37.58
C GLY A 70 17.83 -15.02 -37.84
N ARG A 71 18.24 -15.72 -36.78
CA ARG A 71 18.78 -17.09 -36.88
C ARG A 71 18.75 -17.78 -35.53
N GLU A 72 18.82 -19.10 -35.54
CA GLU A 72 19.02 -19.87 -34.31
C GLU A 72 20.33 -19.47 -33.63
N TYR A 73 20.29 -19.41 -32.30
CA TYR A 73 21.46 -19.14 -31.50
C TYR A 73 22.33 -20.40 -31.45
N SER A 74 23.56 -20.27 -31.92
CA SER A 74 24.59 -21.29 -31.78
C SER A 74 25.91 -20.60 -31.42
N GLN A 75 26.68 -21.22 -30.52
CA GLN A 75 28.06 -20.82 -30.27
C GLN A 75 28.95 -21.10 -31.50
N GLU A 76 28.53 -22.02 -32.37
CA GLU A 76 29.21 -22.34 -33.62
C GLU A 76 28.61 -21.53 -34.79
N TYR A 77 29.47 -20.76 -35.46
CA TYR A 77 29.14 -19.72 -36.44
C TYR A 77 28.72 -20.25 -37.84
N VAL A 78 27.85 -21.27 -37.88
CA VAL A 78 27.56 -22.00 -39.13
C VAL A 78 26.27 -21.53 -39.82
N LEU A 79 25.34 -20.91 -39.09
CA LEU A 79 24.00 -20.60 -39.57
C LEU A 79 23.89 -19.20 -40.21
N ALA A 80 23.26 -19.16 -41.40
CA ALA A 80 22.94 -17.95 -42.13
C ALA A 80 21.78 -17.18 -41.47
N TRP A 81 21.74 -15.87 -41.71
CA TRP A 81 20.61 -15.03 -41.32
C TRP A 81 19.45 -15.19 -42.30
N GLU A 82 18.25 -15.39 -41.77
CA GLU A 82 17.03 -15.51 -42.56
C GLU A 82 16.17 -14.23 -42.49
N PRO A 83 15.43 -13.91 -43.56
CA PRO A 83 14.50 -12.79 -43.57
C PRO A 83 13.30 -13.07 -42.66
N ILE A 84 13.14 -12.28 -41.60
CA ILE A 84 11.99 -12.38 -40.68
C ILE A 84 10.88 -11.42 -41.09
N SER A 85 11.22 -10.16 -41.34
CA SER A 85 10.24 -9.15 -41.71
C SER A 85 10.83 -8.03 -42.55
N ASN A 86 9.99 -7.43 -43.40
CA ASN A 86 10.24 -6.18 -44.10
C ASN A 86 9.15 -5.19 -43.67
N LEU A 87 9.56 -4.15 -42.94
CA LEU A 87 8.66 -3.16 -42.35
C LEU A 87 8.53 -1.91 -43.23
N GLY A 88 9.11 -1.91 -44.43
CA GLY A 88 9.04 -0.83 -45.41
C GLY A 88 9.99 0.34 -45.15
N PRO A 89 9.82 1.48 -45.85
CA PRO A 89 10.76 2.60 -45.80
C PRO A 89 10.92 3.21 -44.41
N ALA A 90 12.17 3.49 -44.00
CA ALA A 90 12.48 4.03 -42.68
C ALA A 90 13.84 4.75 -42.62
N LYS A 91 14.00 5.63 -41.63
CA LYS A 91 15.26 6.27 -41.24
C LYS A 91 16.04 5.44 -40.23
N ASP A 92 15.35 4.85 -39.26
CA ASP A 92 15.93 4.07 -38.18
C ASP A 92 14.93 3.03 -37.66
N ILE A 93 15.45 2.02 -36.97
CA ILE A 93 14.67 0.93 -36.36
C ILE A 93 15.32 0.50 -35.04
N LYS A 94 14.49 0.12 -34.07
CA LYS A 94 14.89 -0.58 -32.83
C LYS A 94 14.02 -1.83 -32.64
N ILE A 95 14.56 -2.85 -31.98
CA ILE A 95 13.84 -4.08 -31.65
C ILE A 95 14.13 -4.49 -30.22
N GLU A 96 13.11 -5.04 -29.57
CA GLU A 96 13.25 -5.57 -28.21
C GLU A 96 12.32 -6.77 -28.05
N SER A 97 12.83 -7.82 -27.43
CA SER A 97 12.04 -9.00 -27.10
C SER A 97 11.22 -8.75 -25.84
N ASP A 98 9.90 -8.78 -25.98
CA ASP A 98 8.98 -8.73 -24.84
C ASP A 98 8.74 -10.13 -24.25
N GLY A 99 8.23 -10.18 -23.03
CA GLY A 99 8.07 -11.40 -22.27
C GLY A 99 7.68 -11.17 -20.81
N ALA A 100 7.85 -12.22 -20.02
CA ALA A 100 7.59 -12.21 -18.59
C ALA A 100 8.75 -12.81 -17.80
N TRP A 101 8.97 -12.29 -16.60
CA TRP A 101 9.90 -12.90 -15.66
C TRP A 101 9.24 -14.09 -14.97
N VAL A 102 9.88 -15.26 -15.06
CA VAL A 102 9.37 -16.53 -14.54
C VAL A 102 10.32 -17.06 -13.47
N GLN A 103 9.77 -17.55 -12.36
CA GLN A 103 10.55 -18.17 -11.30
C GLN A 103 11.12 -19.51 -11.78
N ALA A 104 12.43 -19.65 -11.77
CA ALA A 104 13.15 -20.90 -11.97
C ALA A 104 13.79 -21.36 -10.64
N VAL A 105 14.45 -22.53 -10.66
CA VAL A 105 15.12 -23.10 -9.48
C VAL A 105 16.17 -22.15 -8.89
N ASP A 106 16.92 -21.44 -9.75
CA ASP A 106 18.01 -20.54 -9.36
C ASP A 106 17.59 -19.05 -9.31
N GLY A 107 16.28 -18.77 -9.27
CA GLY A 107 15.73 -17.42 -9.26
C GLY A 107 14.98 -17.05 -10.54
N TYR A 108 14.63 -15.77 -10.70
CA TYR A 108 13.83 -15.30 -11.83
C TYR A 108 14.64 -15.21 -13.11
N ARG A 109 14.07 -15.72 -14.20
CA ARG A 109 14.63 -15.63 -15.55
C ARG A 109 13.61 -15.01 -16.48
N PHE A 110 14.07 -14.14 -17.37
CA PHE A 110 13.22 -13.52 -18.37
C PHE A 110 12.93 -14.50 -19.51
N VAL A 111 11.65 -14.76 -19.75
CA VAL A 111 11.14 -15.65 -20.80
C VAL A 111 10.39 -14.80 -21.82
N THR A 112 10.85 -14.82 -23.06
CA THR A 112 10.35 -13.98 -24.13
C THR A 112 9.26 -14.67 -24.94
N PHE A 113 8.48 -13.87 -25.67
CA PHE A 113 7.64 -14.35 -26.77
C PHE A 113 8.49 -14.83 -27.96
N GLU A 114 7.79 -15.32 -29.00
CA GLU A 114 8.39 -15.95 -30.17
C GLU A 114 9.12 -14.94 -31.08
N TYR A 115 8.58 -13.73 -31.21
CA TYR A 115 9.17 -12.66 -32.00
C TYR A 115 9.35 -11.38 -31.18
N PRO A 116 10.30 -10.50 -31.52
CA PRO A 116 10.42 -9.20 -30.87
C PRO A 116 9.36 -8.22 -31.37
N SER A 117 9.16 -7.14 -30.63
CA SER A 117 8.46 -5.95 -31.13
C SER A 117 9.48 -4.97 -31.72
N ALA A 118 9.01 -4.05 -32.56
CA ALA A 118 9.85 -3.07 -33.24
C ALA A 118 9.29 -1.66 -33.12
N THR A 119 10.19 -0.68 -33.04
CA THR A 119 9.87 0.72 -33.35
C THR A 119 10.53 1.13 -34.65
N VAL A 120 9.77 1.73 -35.55
CA VAL A 120 10.25 2.16 -36.87
C VAL A 120 10.07 3.66 -37.00
N LEU A 121 11.19 4.37 -37.19
CA LEU A 121 11.17 5.80 -37.47
C LEU A 121 11.04 6.01 -38.98
N ARG A 122 9.87 6.48 -39.41
CA ARG A 122 9.52 6.72 -40.82
C ARG A 122 10.22 7.93 -41.40
N LEU A 123 10.26 8.00 -42.73
CA LEU A 123 10.89 9.10 -43.46
C LEU A 123 10.23 10.47 -43.18
N ASN A 124 8.92 10.47 -42.93
CA ASN A 124 8.14 11.65 -42.57
C ASN A 124 8.31 12.07 -41.09
N GLY A 125 9.02 11.29 -40.27
CA GLY A 125 9.20 11.55 -38.83
C GLY A 125 8.17 10.88 -37.93
N ASP A 126 7.27 10.04 -38.46
CA ASP A 126 6.39 9.23 -37.63
C ASP A 126 7.16 8.07 -36.99
N LEU A 127 6.98 7.88 -35.69
CA LEU A 127 7.49 6.75 -34.94
C LEU A 127 6.37 5.74 -34.77
N GLU A 128 6.49 4.60 -35.43
CA GLU A 128 5.51 3.51 -35.35
C GLU A 128 5.98 2.41 -34.40
N PHE A 129 5.04 1.81 -33.67
CA PHE A 129 5.23 0.56 -32.95
C PHE A 129 4.57 -0.59 -33.72
N ILE A 130 5.31 -1.68 -33.88
CA ILE A 130 4.90 -2.87 -34.60
C ILE A 130 5.20 -4.08 -33.71
N ASP A 131 4.15 -4.80 -33.31
CA ASP A 131 4.30 -6.09 -32.64
C ASP A 131 4.26 -7.23 -33.66
N LEU A 132 5.39 -7.93 -33.83
CA LEU A 132 5.47 -9.06 -34.75
C LEU A 132 4.68 -10.29 -34.28
N ASN A 133 4.29 -10.35 -33.00
CA ASN A 133 3.41 -11.41 -32.49
C ASN A 133 1.92 -11.13 -32.77
N ASN A 134 1.58 -9.97 -33.36
CA ASN A 134 0.21 -9.54 -33.67
C ASN A 134 -0.73 -9.51 -32.46
N THR A 135 -0.21 -9.27 -31.26
CA THR A 135 -1.02 -9.05 -30.05
C THR A 135 -1.60 -7.64 -30.02
N MET A 136 -0.92 -6.68 -30.66
CA MET A 136 -1.39 -5.31 -30.85
C MET A 136 -1.34 -4.88 -32.31
N PRO A 137 -2.31 -4.09 -32.78
CA PRO A 137 -2.23 -3.49 -34.10
C PRO A 137 -1.06 -2.50 -34.19
N THR A 138 -0.51 -2.34 -35.39
CA THR A 138 0.47 -1.29 -35.67
C THR A 138 -0.11 0.07 -35.32
N SER A 139 0.67 0.90 -34.64
CA SER A 139 0.22 2.20 -34.15
C SER A 139 1.32 3.26 -34.26
N ILE A 140 0.91 4.49 -34.55
CA ILE A 140 1.82 5.65 -34.50
C ILE A 140 1.91 6.10 -33.03
N ILE A 141 3.11 6.08 -32.49
CA ILE A 141 3.44 6.41 -31.10
C ILE A 141 3.68 7.91 -30.95
N ALA A 142 4.35 8.52 -31.92
CA ALA A 142 4.62 9.95 -31.99
C ALA A 142 4.90 10.39 -33.42
N SER A 143 4.75 11.69 -33.69
CA SER A 143 5.11 12.33 -34.95
C SER A 143 6.24 13.34 -34.74
N ASN A 144 6.87 13.78 -35.83
CA ASN A 144 8.02 14.70 -35.82
C ASN A 144 9.21 14.23 -34.97
N VAL A 145 9.40 12.91 -34.89
CA VAL A 145 10.50 12.29 -34.15
C VAL A 145 11.80 12.36 -34.95
N THR A 146 12.90 12.61 -34.24
CA THR A 146 14.24 12.71 -34.82
C THR A 146 15.19 11.64 -34.30
N ASN A 147 14.98 11.15 -33.08
CA ASN A 147 15.75 10.09 -32.46
C ASN A 147 14.85 9.27 -31.51
N HIS A 148 15.15 7.98 -31.35
CA HIS A 148 14.39 7.11 -30.45
C HIS A 148 15.23 5.95 -29.90
N SER A 149 14.73 5.36 -28.80
CA SER A 149 15.28 4.19 -28.13
C SER A 149 14.13 3.36 -27.56
N MET A 150 14.28 2.04 -27.55
CA MET A 150 13.30 1.10 -27.00
C MET A 150 13.99 0.13 -26.06
N VAL A 151 13.36 -0.19 -24.93
CA VAL A 151 13.86 -1.19 -23.99
C VAL A 151 12.69 -1.77 -23.18
N ARG A 152 12.71 -3.07 -22.91
CA ARG A 152 11.73 -3.70 -22.04
C ARG A 152 12.14 -3.49 -20.59
N GLY A 153 11.23 -2.94 -19.78
CA GLY A 153 11.39 -2.77 -18.34
C GLY A 153 11.19 -4.06 -17.55
N TYR A 154 11.22 -3.91 -16.22
CA TYR A 154 10.91 -4.99 -15.29
C TYR A 154 9.41 -5.12 -15.08
N ASN A 155 8.90 -6.36 -15.08
CA ASN A 155 7.51 -6.65 -14.76
C ASN A 155 7.42 -7.20 -13.33
N ASN A 156 6.54 -6.63 -12.51
CA ASN A 156 6.33 -7.12 -11.16
C ASN A 156 5.23 -8.18 -11.18
N ILE A 157 5.56 -9.40 -10.76
CA ILE A 157 4.62 -10.53 -10.76
C ILE A 157 3.61 -10.47 -9.61
N SER A 158 3.94 -9.73 -8.54
CA SER A 158 3.11 -9.58 -7.34
C SER A 158 2.16 -8.38 -7.46
N PHE A 159 2.61 -7.33 -8.17
CA PHE A 159 1.90 -6.06 -8.33
C PHE A 159 1.88 -5.67 -9.81
N SER A 160 0.85 -6.13 -10.55
CA SER A 160 0.75 -5.91 -11.99
C SER A 160 0.67 -4.42 -12.38
N ASP A 161 0.20 -3.57 -11.48
CA ASP A 161 0.17 -2.11 -11.60
C ASP A 161 1.56 -1.47 -11.62
N ARG A 162 2.60 -2.19 -11.20
CA ARG A 162 4.00 -1.74 -11.18
C ARG A 162 4.83 -2.22 -12.38
N ASP A 163 4.19 -2.76 -13.42
CA ASP A 163 4.89 -3.13 -14.66
C ASP A 163 5.45 -1.88 -15.34
N GLN A 164 6.78 -1.86 -15.52
CA GLN A 164 7.46 -0.77 -16.22
C GLN A 164 7.20 -0.79 -17.73
N GLY A 165 6.65 -1.89 -18.26
CA GLY A 165 6.27 -2.04 -19.67
C GLY A 165 7.46 -2.04 -20.63
N MET A 166 7.15 -2.01 -21.92
CA MET A 166 8.08 -1.62 -22.97
C MET A 166 8.20 -0.10 -22.97
N LEU A 167 9.38 0.43 -22.64
CA LEU A 167 9.64 1.85 -22.65
C LEU A 167 10.17 2.28 -24.02
N ILE A 168 9.51 3.28 -24.60
CA ILE A 168 9.92 3.90 -25.87
C ILE A 168 10.21 5.37 -25.57
N ALA A 169 11.50 5.72 -25.53
CA ALA A 169 11.96 7.09 -25.38
C ALA A 169 12.25 7.70 -26.76
N TYR A 170 11.90 8.96 -26.97
CA TYR A 170 12.13 9.64 -28.24
C TYR A 170 12.34 11.15 -28.10
N VAL A 171 12.97 11.72 -29.12
CA VAL A 171 13.14 13.16 -29.29
C VAL A 171 12.17 13.66 -30.34
N LYS A 172 11.29 14.60 -29.98
CA LYS A 172 10.49 15.38 -30.93
C LYS A 172 10.61 16.86 -30.60
N GLU A 173 10.69 17.71 -31.62
CA GLU A 173 10.78 19.16 -31.45
C GLU A 173 11.87 19.59 -30.45
N SER A 174 13.03 18.94 -30.54
CA SER A 174 14.19 19.17 -29.66
C SER A 174 13.92 18.95 -28.16
N LYS A 175 12.95 18.11 -27.81
CA LYS A 175 12.58 17.75 -26.43
C LYS A 175 12.47 16.24 -26.28
N ALA A 176 12.78 15.75 -25.09
CA ALA A 176 12.74 14.32 -24.74
C ALA A 176 11.38 13.91 -24.17
N TYR A 177 10.82 12.85 -24.72
CA TYR A 177 9.56 12.24 -24.31
C TYR A 177 9.71 10.73 -24.16
N TYR A 178 8.76 10.10 -23.49
CA TYR A 178 8.62 8.66 -23.49
C TYR A 178 7.15 8.24 -23.44
N ARG A 179 6.90 7.00 -23.86
CA ARG A 179 5.67 6.25 -23.62
C ARG A 179 6.02 4.85 -23.17
N ASN A 180 5.15 4.28 -22.35
CA ASN A 180 5.23 2.88 -21.97
C ASN A 180 4.11 2.09 -22.65
N ILE A 181 4.41 0.88 -23.08
CA ILE A 181 3.41 -0.11 -23.48
C ILE A 181 3.38 -1.16 -22.38
N VAL A 182 2.26 -1.24 -21.66
CA VAL A 182 2.12 -2.07 -20.45
C VAL A 182 0.98 -3.07 -20.64
N THR A 183 1.13 -4.24 -20.04
CA THR A 183 0.08 -5.26 -20.02
C THR A 183 -0.54 -5.31 -18.63
N LEU A 184 -1.73 -4.72 -18.48
CA LEU A 184 -2.46 -4.67 -17.22
C LEU A 184 -3.68 -5.59 -17.32
N ASN A 185 -3.79 -6.56 -16.41
CA ASN A 185 -4.89 -7.54 -16.38
C ASN A 185 -5.12 -8.26 -17.73
N GLY A 186 -4.04 -8.58 -18.43
CA GLY A 186 -4.08 -9.26 -19.74
C GLY A 186 -4.41 -8.34 -20.92
N ILE A 187 -4.58 -7.03 -20.70
CA ILE A 187 -4.81 -6.04 -21.75
C ILE A 187 -3.55 -5.20 -21.94
N THR A 188 -2.97 -5.27 -23.14
CA THR A 188 -1.83 -4.43 -23.52
C THR A 188 -2.31 -3.05 -23.97
N THR A 189 -1.77 -2.00 -23.37
CA THR A 189 -2.17 -0.61 -23.60
C THR A 189 -0.96 0.31 -23.78
N ILE A 190 -1.11 1.32 -24.64
CA ILE A 190 -0.12 2.39 -24.81
C ILE A 190 -0.47 3.49 -23.81
N GLN A 191 0.45 3.77 -22.90
CA GLN A 191 0.30 4.82 -21.92
C GLN A 191 0.39 6.21 -22.58
N PRO A 192 -0.18 7.25 -21.93
CA PRO A 192 -0.04 8.63 -22.39
C PRO A 192 1.43 9.03 -22.58
N GLU A 193 1.65 9.95 -23.52
CA GLU A 193 2.95 10.57 -23.70
C GLU A 193 3.33 11.40 -22.48
N LEU A 194 4.55 11.23 -22.00
CA LEU A 194 5.10 12.00 -20.90
C LEU A 194 6.41 12.66 -21.33
N ARG A 195 6.60 13.91 -20.91
CA ARG A 195 7.86 14.62 -21.09
C ARG A 195 8.84 14.17 -20.01
N LEU A 196 10.08 13.89 -20.40
CA LEU A 196 11.10 13.41 -19.46
C LEU A 196 11.68 14.52 -18.58
N LEU A 197 11.97 15.67 -19.18
CA LEU A 197 12.58 16.82 -18.51
C LEU A 197 11.87 18.10 -18.98
N ASP A 198 11.05 18.67 -18.11
CA ASP A 198 10.19 19.82 -18.45
C ASP A 198 10.96 21.10 -18.77
N ALA A 199 12.12 21.29 -18.14
CA ALA A 199 12.97 22.47 -18.30
C ALA A 199 14.11 22.30 -19.32
N VAL A 200 14.21 21.15 -19.97
CA VAL A 200 15.29 20.86 -20.92
C VAL A 200 14.74 20.87 -22.35
N ASP A 201 15.27 21.80 -23.13
CA ASP A 201 15.11 21.91 -24.58
C ASP A 201 16.45 21.60 -25.27
N ASN A 202 16.51 21.72 -26.60
CA ASN A 202 17.71 21.42 -27.41
C ASN A 202 18.26 19.99 -27.22
N VAL A 203 17.35 19.04 -26.97
CA VAL A 203 17.67 17.62 -26.92
C VAL A 203 17.97 17.12 -28.33
N ILE A 204 19.10 16.43 -28.46
CA ILE A 204 19.59 15.84 -29.71
C ILE A 204 19.29 14.34 -29.74
N ARG A 205 19.44 13.66 -28.59
CA ARG A 205 19.37 12.20 -28.53
C ARG A 205 18.84 11.72 -27.19
N VAL A 206 18.18 10.57 -27.23
CA VAL A 206 17.81 9.78 -26.04
C VAL A 206 18.27 8.34 -26.20
N VAL A 207 18.68 7.72 -25.09
CA VAL A 207 19.00 6.30 -25.03
C VAL A 207 18.42 5.73 -23.75
N ALA A 208 17.59 4.71 -23.87
CA ALA A 208 17.04 3.97 -22.75
C ALA A 208 17.76 2.63 -22.62
N VAL A 209 18.11 2.26 -21.39
CA VAL A 209 18.82 1.01 -21.08
C VAL A 209 18.25 0.37 -19.83
N ARG A 210 18.34 -0.96 -19.77
CA ARG A 210 18.00 -1.75 -18.60
C ARG A 210 19.22 -1.89 -17.69
N LEU A 211 19.05 -1.66 -16.38
CA LEU A 211 20.09 -1.84 -15.37
C LEU A 211 19.88 -3.14 -14.60
N ASN A 212 20.96 -3.85 -14.31
CA ASN A 212 20.93 -5.19 -13.69
C ASN A 212 20.32 -5.27 -12.28
N ASP A 213 19.95 -4.14 -11.65
CA ASP A 213 19.33 -4.10 -10.32
C ASP A 213 17.88 -3.60 -10.37
N TYR A 214 17.11 -4.12 -11.34
CA TYR A 214 15.66 -3.90 -11.46
C TYR A 214 15.28 -2.45 -11.77
N ARG A 215 16.13 -1.72 -12.48
CA ARG A 215 15.92 -0.30 -12.85
C ARG A 215 16.06 -0.09 -14.34
N LEU A 216 15.44 0.98 -14.84
CA LEU A 216 15.72 1.53 -16.14
C LEU A 216 16.55 2.80 -15.98
N ALA A 217 17.42 3.06 -16.95
CA ALA A 217 18.09 4.33 -17.10
C ALA A 217 17.78 4.95 -18.45
N ILE A 218 17.60 6.26 -18.46
CA ILE A 218 17.39 7.04 -19.67
C ILE A 218 18.43 8.16 -19.69
N VAL A 219 19.28 8.13 -20.70
CA VAL A 219 20.25 9.17 -20.99
C VAL A 219 19.62 10.13 -22.00
N VAL A 220 19.59 11.42 -21.67
CA VAL A 220 19.14 12.49 -22.55
C VAL A 220 20.33 13.39 -22.85
N GLU A 221 20.72 13.45 -24.11
CA GLU A 221 21.81 14.28 -24.60
C GLU A 221 21.24 15.55 -25.22
N ALA A 222 21.53 16.68 -24.60
CA ALA A 222 21.28 18.02 -25.13
C ALA A 222 22.59 18.67 -25.57
N GLU A 223 22.52 19.75 -26.36
CA GLU A 223 23.70 20.42 -26.94
C GLU A 223 24.85 20.66 -25.95
N ASP A 224 24.54 21.09 -24.72
CA ASP A 224 25.55 21.47 -23.72
C ASP A 224 25.66 20.48 -22.54
N THR A 225 24.71 19.57 -22.36
CA THR A 225 24.61 18.77 -21.13
C THR A 225 23.94 17.43 -21.36
N ASN A 226 24.51 16.39 -20.76
CA ASN A 226 23.93 15.06 -20.69
C ASN A 226 23.24 14.84 -19.35
N TYR A 227 22.00 14.40 -19.38
CA TYR A 227 21.20 14.07 -18.22
C TYR A 227 21.06 12.54 -18.13
N LEU A 228 21.21 12.01 -16.92
CA LEU A 228 20.97 10.59 -16.63
C LEU A 228 19.81 10.51 -15.64
N MET A 229 18.72 9.90 -16.08
CA MET A 229 17.59 9.54 -15.22
C MET A 229 17.66 8.05 -14.92
N VAL A 230 17.38 7.68 -13.69
CA VAL A 230 17.33 6.28 -13.25
C VAL A 230 16.03 6.08 -12.49
N THR A 231 15.26 5.08 -12.86
CA THR A 231 14.01 4.75 -12.16
C THR A 231 14.29 4.24 -10.75
N GLU A 232 13.26 4.24 -9.92
CA GLU A 232 13.28 3.42 -8.70
C GLU A 232 13.37 1.92 -9.04
N ARG A 233 13.77 1.12 -8.04
CA ARG A 233 13.93 -0.33 -8.19
C ARG A 233 12.57 -1.02 -8.21
N CYS A 234 12.32 -1.83 -9.23
CA CYS A 234 11.14 -2.69 -9.34
C CYS A 234 11.49 -4.15 -8.95
N TRP A 235 11.91 -4.36 -7.69
CA TRP A 235 12.41 -5.66 -7.21
C TRP A 235 11.36 -6.52 -6.50
N GLU A 236 10.25 -5.93 -6.06
CA GLU A 236 9.22 -6.61 -5.28
C GLU A 236 8.68 -7.82 -6.06
N GLY A 237 8.59 -8.98 -5.38
CA GLY A 237 8.18 -10.23 -6.02
C GLY A 237 9.23 -10.88 -6.93
N MET A 238 10.37 -10.24 -7.20
CA MET A 238 11.43 -10.75 -8.09
C MET A 238 12.80 -10.94 -7.41
N ALA A 239 13.08 -10.20 -6.33
CA ALA A 239 14.37 -10.29 -5.62
C ALA A 239 14.26 -10.97 -4.24
N SER A 240 13.07 -11.05 -3.66
CA SER A 240 12.82 -11.77 -2.42
C SER A 240 11.69 -12.77 -2.62
N PRO A 241 11.89 -14.05 -2.27
CA PRO A 241 10.78 -15.00 -2.23
C PRO A 241 9.73 -14.53 -1.22
N ALA A 242 8.47 -14.91 -1.44
CA ALA A 242 7.40 -14.63 -0.50
C ALA A 242 7.74 -15.24 0.87
N GLU A 243 7.81 -14.40 1.90
CA GLU A 243 7.95 -14.86 3.28
C GLU A 243 6.63 -15.47 3.73
N ARG A 244 6.70 -16.65 4.36
CA ARG A 244 5.53 -17.35 4.89
C ARG A 244 5.68 -17.44 6.39
N PHE A 245 4.70 -16.92 7.12
CA PHE A 245 4.52 -17.22 8.53
C PHE A 245 3.63 -18.45 8.66
N ALA A 246 4.12 -19.47 9.37
CA ALA A 246 3.34 -20.63 9.78
C ALA A 246 3.21 -20.60 11.30
N ALA A 247 1.98 -20.64 11.79
CA ALA A 247 1.67 -20.80 13.21
C ALA A 247 0.92 -22.11 13.40
N SER A 248 1.19 -22.81 14.49
CA SER A 248 0.49 -24.04 14.88
C SER A 248 0.24 -24.02 16.38
N ILE A 249 -0.92 -24.53 16.79
CA ILE A 249 -1.19 -24.81 18.20
C ILE A 249 -0.49 -26.13 18.55
N THR A 250 0.35 -26.10 19.59
CA THR A 250 1.07 -27.27 20.12
C THR A 250 0.81 -27.36 21.63
N ASP A 251 0.97 -28.54 22.23
CA ASP A 251 0.83 -28.79 23.68
C ASP A 251 -0.57 -28.59 24.29
N VAL A 252 -1.62 -29.11 23.64
CA VAL A 252 -2.96 -29.23 24.27
C VAL A 252 -2.95 -30.37 25.29
N THR A 253 -3.07 -30.04 26.57
CA THR A 253 -3.20 -31.02 27.67
C THR A 253 -4.61 -30.95 28.24
N PHE A 254 -5.27 -32.10 28.43
CA PHE A 254 -6.54 -32.19 29.14
C PHE A 254 -6.39 -33.06 30.38
N GLU A 255 -6.86 -32.57 31.52
CA GLU A 255 -6.95 -33.33 32.76
C GLU A 255 -8.36 -33.90 32.90
N VAL A 256 -8.47 -35.22 33.01
CA VAL A 256 -9.75 -35.89 33.25
C VAL A 256 -9.82 -36.31 34.71
N THR A 257 -10.85 -35.85 35.43
CA THR A 257 -11.12 -36.32 36.79
C THR A 257 -11.84 -37.69 36.72
N PRO A 258 -11.35 -38.75 37.39
CA PRO A 258 -12.00 -40.05 37.39
C PRO A 258 -13.40 -39.99 38.02
N ILE A 259 -14.41 -40.57 37.37
CA ILE A 259 -15.74 -40.76 37.96
C ILE A 259 -15.63 -41.84 39.04
N THR A 260 -16.20 -41.59 40.22
CA THR A 260 -16.38 -42.62 41.25
C THR A 260 -17.84 -43.07 41.22
N HIS A 261 -18.09 -44.31 40.81
CA HIS A 261 -19.44 -44.86 40.70
C HIS A 261 -20.01 -45.22 42.08
N HIS A 262 -21.25 -44.78 42.36
CA HIS A 262 -21.91 -45.02 43.64
C HIS A 262 -23.16 -45.92 43.56
N ASP A 263 -23.68 -46.23 42.37
CA ASP A 263 -24.89 -47.04 42.17
C ASP A 263 -24.80 -47.91 40.90
N MET A 264 -25.44 -49.09 40.91
CA MET A 264 -25.50 -50.06 39.82
C MET A 264 -26.68 -49.84 38.87
N TYR A 265 -27.61 -48.93 39.21
CA TYR A 265 -28.88 -48.73 38.49
C TYR A 265 -29.16 -47.27 38.06
N SER A 266 -28.21 -46.34 38.17
CA SER A 266 -28.40 -44.99 37.61
C SER A 266 -28.17 -44.98 36.10
N ASP A 267 -29.07 -44.34 35.37
CA ASP A 267 -28.90 -44.06 33.94
C ASP A 267 -27.56 -43.34 33.68
N ASP A 268 -27.01 -43.55 32.48
CA ASP A 268 -25.63 -43.24 32.08
C ASP A 268 -25.00 -41.97 32.71
N GLU A 269 -23.95 -42.16 33.52
CA GLU A 269 -23.12 -41.07 34.04
C GLU A 269 -22.08 -40.65 32.99
N HIS A 270 -22.25 -39.46 32.39
CA HIS A 270 -21.33 -38.92 31.39
C HIS A 270 -20.57 -37.70 31.93
N ILE A 271 -19.25 -37.67 31.75
CA ILE A 271 -18.46 -36.43 31.77
C ILE A 271 -18.37 -35.94 30.33
N ALA A 272 -18.92 -34.75 30.06
CA ALA A 272 -18.71 -34.03 28.82
C ALA A 272 -17.84 -32.80 29.12
N SER A 273 -16.81 -32.58 28.30
CA SER A 273 -16.09 -31.31 28.25
C SER A 273 -16.12 -30.83 26.80
N SER A 274 -16.47 -29.58 26.59
CA SER A 274 -16.39 -28.92 25.29
C SER A 274 -15.38 -27.78 25.36
N ILE A 275 -14.63 -27.59 24.27
CA ILE A 275 -13.92 -26.34 24.02
C ILE A 275 -14.95 -25.43 23.36
N ALA A 276 -15.31 -24.33 24.02
CA ALA A 276 -16.37 -23.43 23.54
C ALA A 276 -15.93 -22.52 22.39
N ILE A 277 -14.61 -22.37 22.16
CA ILE A 277 -14.08 -21.42 21.17
C ILE A 277 -12.93 -22.04 20.38
N GLU A 278 -13.15 -22.29 19.09
CA GLU A 278 -12.12 -22.66 18.11
C GLU A 278 -11.98 -21.54 17.07
N ARG A 279 -11.43 -20.38 17.46
CA ARG A 279 -11.08 -19.34 16.48
C ARG A 279 -9.69 -18.82 16.69
N PHE A 280 -8.89 -18.91 15.63
CA PHE A 280 -7.54 -18.39 15.56
C PHE A 280 -7.53 -17.25 14.55
N TYR A 281 -7.46 -16.02 15.05
CA TYR A 281 -7.38 -14.83 14.21
C TYR A 281 -5.95 -14.34 14.14
N VAL A 282 -5.52 -13.97 12.93
CA VAL A 282 -4.20 -13.36 12.72
C VAL A 282 -4.40 -11.86 12.66
N CYS A 283 -4.08 -11.18 13.76
CA CYS A 283 -4.25 -9.75 13.93
C CYS A 283 -2.89 -9.04 14.05
N PRO A 284 -2.77 -7.77 13.60
CA PRO A 284 -1.61 -6.95 13.91
C PRO A 284 -1.43 -6.81 15.44
N ALA A 285 -0.18 -6.68 15.90
CA ALA A 285 0.16 -6.75 17.33
C ALA A 285 -0.40 -5.59 18.18
N ASP A 286 -0.68 -4.44 17.56
CA ASP A 286 -1.01 -3.19 18.27
C ASP A 286 -2.50 -2.80 18.14
N VAL A 287 -3.38 -3.78 17.94
CA VAL A 287 -4.81 -3.51 17.77
C VAL A 287 -5.53 -3.65 19.11
N VAL A 288 -6.16 -2.57 19.55
CA VAL A 288 -6.98 -2.54 20.78
C VAL A 288 -8.33 -1.90 20.46
N PRO A 289 -9.44 -2.65 20.55
CA PRO A 289 -10.77 -2.05 20.48
C PRO A 289 -11.02 -1.13 21.67
N GLU A 290 -11.49 0.07 21.40
CA GLU A 290 -11.76 1.09 22.42
C GLU A 290 -13.12 1.74 22.16
N ILE A 291 -13.77 2.15 23.25
CA ILE A 291 -15.00 2.95 23.19
C ILE A 291 -14.59 4.40 22.98
N VAL A 292 -14.99 4.97 21.85
CA VAL A 292 -14.67 6.36 21.48
C VAL A 292 -15.78 7.34 21.85
N GLY A 293 -16.96 6.83 22.23
CA GLY A 293 -18.01 7.67 22.78
C GLY A 293 -19.31 6.92 23.07
N THR A 294 -20.22 7.63 23.73
CA THR A 294 -21.57 7.15 24.07
C THR A 294 -22.58 8.25 23.82
N GLU A 295 -23.78 7.90 23.37
CA GLU A 295 -24.88 8.84 23.14
C GLU A 295 -26.18 8.27 23.75
N ARG A 296 -26.97 9.12 24.40
CA ARG A 296 -28.33 8.79 24.85
C ARG A 296 -29.33 9.58 24.02
N LEU A 297 -30.30 8.90 23.41
CA LEU A 297 -31.28 9.57 22.55
C LEU A 297 -32.42 10.21 23.36
N GLU A 298 -33.04 11.24 22.81
CA GLU A 298 -34.14 12.01 23.43
C GLU A 298 -35.37 11.16 23.80
N ASP A 299 -35.51 9.96 23.20
CA ASP A 299 -36.56 9.00 23.52
C ASP A 299 -36.43 8.39 24.92
N LYS A 300 -35.31 8.65 25.62
CA LYS A 300 -34.95 8.11 26.94
C LYS A 300 -34.91 6.59 27.00
N LYS A 301 -34.90 5.90 25.87
CA LYS A 301 -34.92 4.44 25.80
C LYS A 301 -33.75 3.89 25.01
N THR A 302 -33.08 4.72 24.24
CA THR A 302 -32.01 4.29 23.35
C THR A 302 -30.67 4.87 23.79
N VAL A 303 -29.68 3.98 23.85
CA VAL A 303 -28.26 4.28 24.07
C VAL A 303 -27.48 3.81 22.85
N LYS A 304 -26.50 4.60 22.41
CA LYS A 304 -25.49 4.19 21.43
C LYS A 304 -24.12 4.17 22.05
N ILE A 305 -23.34 3.15 21.70
CA ILE A 305 -21.93 3.00 22.07
C ILE A 305 -21.13 2.98 20.76
N MET A 306 -20.14 3.86 20.66
CA MET A 306 -19.30 4.01 19.47
C MET A 306 -17.92 3.44 19.75
N PHE A 307 -17.41 2.65 18.83
CA PHE A 307 -16.09 2.02 18.91
C PHE A 307 -15.14 2.56 17.83
N ASN A 308 -13.84 2.33 18.01
CA ASN A 308 -12.81 2.70 17.03
C ASN A 308 -12.76 1.77 15.79
N TYR A 309 -13.44 0.62 15.84
CA TYR A 309 -13.53 -0.35 14.73
C TYR A 309 -14.98 -0.77 14.47
N ASP A 310 -15.24 -1.25 13.26
CA ASP A 310 -16.53 -1.80 12.87
C ASP A 310 -16.85 -3.06 13.68
N LEU A 311 -18.10 -3.17 14.12
CA LEU A 311 -18.63 -4.33 14.83
C LEU A 311 -18.98 -5.44 13.85
N GLU A 312 -18.80 -6.68 14.29
CA GLU A 312 -19.34 -7.85 13.61
C GLU A 312 -19.78 -8.89 14.65
N CYS A 313 -21.00 -8.70 15.15
CA CYS A 313 -21.54 -9.47 16.27
C CYS A 313 -22.73 -10.34 15.86
N GLU A 314 -22.94 -11.43 16.59
CA GLU A 314 -24.21 -12.16 16.55
C GLU A 314 -25.16 -11.49 17.56
N LEU A 315 -26.12 -10.69 17.07
CA LEU A 315 -26.88 -9.75 17.89
C LEU A 315 -27.84 -10.42 18.89
N ASP A 316 -28.48 -11.52 18.50
CA ASP A 316 -29.44 -12.23 19.34
C ASP A 316 -28.74 -12.81 20.57
N ASN A 317 -27.55 -13.38 20.36
CA ASN A 317 -26.68 -13.83 21.41
C ASN A 317 -26.11 -12.65 22.21
N LEU A 318 -25.50 -11.65 21.56
CA LEU A 318 -24.89 -10.53 22.27
C LEU A 318 -25.86 -9.90 23.29
N LYS A 319 -27.15 -9.79 22.96
CA LYS A 319 -28.20 -9.34 23.87
C LYS A 319 -28.25 -10.13 25.20
N GLU A 320 -28.09 -11.45 25.19
CA GLU A 320 -28.12 -12.29 26.41
C GLU A 320 -26.93 -12.04 27.35
N SER A 321 -25.82 -11.53 26.80
CA SER A 321 -24.58 -11.23 27.54
C SER A 321 -24.50 -9.80 28.08
N LEU A 322 -25.46 -8.94 27.72
CA LEU A 322 -25.50 -7.54 28.11
C LEU A 322 -26.50 -7.31 29.25
N THR A 323 -26.11 -6.48 30.20
CA THR A 323 -26.97 -6.02 31.28
C THR A 323 -26.88 -4.51 31.41
N LEU A 324 -28.01 -3.87 31.64
CA LEU A 324 -28.12 -2.42 31.77
C LEU A 324 -28.73 -2.11 33.14
N THR A 325 -28.04 -1.32 33.96
CA THR A 325 -28.50 -0.96 35.31
C THR A 325 -28.31 0.53 35.57
N ASN A 326 -28.92 1.07 36.62
CA ASN A 326 -28.52 2.36 37.18
C ASN A 326 -27.48 2.16 38.31
N GLU A 327 -26.98 3.25 38.89
CA GLU A 327 -26.02 3.21 40.01
C GLU A 327 -26.53 2.45 41.25
N ALA A 328 -27.85 2.35 41.41
CA ALA A 328 -28.49 1.58 42.48
C ALA A 328 -28.70 0.09 42.12
N LEU A 329 -28.10 -0.38 41.02
CA LEU A 329 -28.22 -1.75 40.50
C LEU A 329 -29.66 -2.16 40.12
N GLN A 330 -30.52 -1.19 39.84
CA GLN A 330 -31.85 -1.47 39.29
C GLN A 330 -31.73 -1.78 37.79
N PRO A 331 -32.23 -2.94 37.31
CA PRO A 331 -32.08 -3.35 35.91
C PRO A 331 -33.06 -2.64 34.97
N PHE A 332 -32.63 -2.43 33.73
CA PHE A 332 -33.47 -2.09 32.57
C PHE A 332 -33.56 -3.28 31.62
N THR A 333 -34.76 -3.57 31.11
CA THR A 333 -35.00 -4.69 30.19
C THR A 333 -34.58 -4.28 28.79
N ILE A 334 -33.59 -4.97 28.20
CA ILE A 334 -33.16 -4.74 26.82
C ILE A 334 -34.22 -5.28 25.84
N GLU A 335 -34.81 -4.39 25.05
CA GLU A 335 -35.76 -4.71 23.98
C GLU A 335 -35.01 -5.18 22.72
N THR A 336 -34.09 -4.38 22.20
CA THR A 336 -33.31 -4.68 20.99
C THR A 336 -31.85 -4.30 21.15
N VAL A 337 -30.99 -5.01 20.40
CA VAL A 337 -29.58 -4.70 20.19
C VAL A 337 -29.36 -4.69 18.68
N GLU A 338 -28.84 -3.59 18.15
CA GLU A 338 -28.60 -3.39 16.72
C GLU A 338 -27.17 -2.90 16.51
N GLU A 339 -26.53 -3.30 15.41
CA GLU A 339 -25.22 -2.78 14.99
C GLU A 339 -25.31 -2.04 13.65
N ALA A 340 -24.52 -0.98 13.51
CA ALA A 340 -24.32 -0.27 12.25
C ALA A 340 -22.89 0.25 12.16
N GLY A 341 -22.03 -0.48 11.43
CA GLY A 341 -20.59 -0.17 11.38
C GLY A 341 -19.99 -0.27 12.77
N ASN A 342 -19.40 0.82 13.26
CA ASN A 342 -18.76 0.90 14.57
C ASN A 342 -19.70 1.28 15.73
N VAL A 343 -21.01 1.28 15.52
CA VAL A 343 -22.01 1.74 16.51
C VAL A 343 -22.89 0.59 16.97
N LEU A 344 -22.91 0.33 18.29
CA LEU A 344 -23.84 -0.57 18.94
C LEU A 344 -25.01 0.25 19.52
N THR A 345 -26.23 -0.08 19.12
CA THR A 345 -27.45 0.59 19.59
C THR A 345 -28.24 -0.36 20.48
N ILE A 346 -28.52 0.06 21.71
CA ILE A 346 -29.27 -0.71 22.71
C ILE A 346 -30.55 0.06 23.04
N LYS A 347 -31.69 -0.60 22.93
CA LYS A 347 -33.00 -0.02 23.26
C LYS A 347 -33.63 -0.77 24.42
N THR A 348 -34.20 -0.06 25.38
CA THR A 348 -34.86 -0.62 26.56
C THR A 348 -36.38 -0.51 26.51
N VAL A 349 -37.07 -1.37 27.28
CA VAL A 349 -38.52 -1.30 27.46
C VAL A 349 -38.89 -0.10 28.34
N GLU A 350 -38.21 0.04 29.47
CA GLU A 350 -38.37 1.13 30.43
C GLU A 350 -37.60 2.39 29.97
N GLU A 351 -38.06 3.57 30.39
CA GLU A 351 -37.28 4.80 30.20
C GLU A 351 -36.11 4.85 31.18
N MET A 352 -34.94 5.22 30.66
CA MET A 352 -33.73 5.59 31.38
C MET A 352 -33.72 7.12 31.58
N PRO A 353 -34.00 7.64 32.79
CA PRO A 353 -33.97 9.07 33.07
C PRO A 353 -32.60 9.67 32.82
N PHE A 354 -32.52 10.82 32.15
CA PHE A 354 -31.26 11.54 31.93
C PHE A 354 -30.61 12.03 33.23
N THR A 355 -31.35 12.12 34.33
CA THR A 355 -30.87 12.62 35.62
C THR A 355 -30.01 11.61 36.39
N GLN A 356 -29.75 10.43 35.83
CA GLN A 356 -28.92 9.40 36.45
C GLN A 356 -28.05 8.72 35.39
N ASP A 357 -26.94 8.18 35.85
CA ASP A 357 -26.03 7.38 35.04
C ASP A 357 -26.61 5.98 34.78
N VAL A 358 -26.21 5.42 33.65
CA VAL A 358 -26.57 4.08 33.23
C VAL A 358 -25.30 3.26 33.10
N VAL A 359 -25.25 2.10 33.75
CA VAL A 359 -24.12 1.19 33.72
C VAL A 359 -24.43 0.04 32.78
N LEU A 360 -23.68 -0.05 31.68
CA LEU A 360 -23.68 -1.18 30.75
C LEU A 360 -22.60 -2.18 31.18
N THR A 361 -23.00 -3.40 31.50
CA THR A 361 -22.08 -4.51 31.73
C THR A 361 -22.25 -5.57 30.66
N TYR A 362 -21.13 -5.99 30.08
CA TYR A 362 -21.01 -7.17 29.24
C TYR A 362 -20.21 -8.21 29.99
N ASN A 363 -20.69 -9.45 30.03
CA ASN A 363 -19.94 -10.59 30.53
C ASN A 363 -19.96 -11.68 29.47
N MET A 364 -18.78 -12.10 29.01
CA MET A 364 -18.67 -13.19 28.06
C MET A 364 -19.13 -14.49 28.73
N ALA A 365 -20.25 -15.06 28.25
CA ALA A 365 -20.77 -16.34 28.71
C ALA A 365 -21.15 -17.18 27.50
N GLY A 366 -20.33 -18.17 27.11
CA GLY A 366 -20.59 -19.04 25.94
C GLY A 366 -20.10 -18.45 24.61
N SER A 367 -20.77 -18.75 23.48
CA SER A 367 -20.43 -18.26 22.13
C SER A 367 -20.94 -16.82 21.83
N TYR A 368 -21.18 -16.04 22.87
CA TYR A 368 -21.87 -14.75 22.83
C TYR A 368 -20.81 -13.64 22.93
N TYR A 369 -20.47 -12.99 21.80
CA TYR A 369 -19.28 -12.15 21.73
C TYR A 369 -19.54 -10.75 21.15
N LEU A 370 -18.82 -9.78 21.71
CA LEU A 370 -18.63 -8.45 21.15
C LEU A 370 -17.34 -8.46 20.34
N ALA A 371 -17.43 -8.47 19.01
CA ALA A 371 -16.27 -8.57 18.12
C ALA A 371 -16.16 -7.41 17.13
N PHE A 372 -14.92 -7.16 16.73
CA PHE A 372 -14.51 -6.05 15.86
C PHE A 372 -13.81 -6.55 14.62
N ARG A 373 -14.25 -6.06 13.47
CA ARG A 373 -13.60 -6.28 12.19
C ARG A 373 -12.49 -5.24 12.00
N ILE A 374 -11.25 -5.68 12.15
CA ILE A 374 -10.06 -4.81 12.02
C ILE A 374 -9.54 -4.79 10.59
N SER A 375 -9.61 -5.95 9.92
CA SER A 375 -9.31 -6.11 8.50
C SER A 375 -10.04 -7.34 7.95
N ASN A 376 -9.96 -7.56 6.63
CA ASN A 376 -10.56 -8.73 5.99
C ASN A 376 -10.14 -10.09 6.60
N THR A 377 -9.03 -10.15 7.36
CA THR A 377 -8.49 -11.39 7.95
C THR A 377 -8.40 -11.37 9.47
N CYS A 378 -8.68 -10.23 10.11
CA CYS A 378 -8.62 -10.07 11.56
C CYS A 378 -9.99 -9.71 12.10
N LEU A 379 -10.52 -10.60 12.94
CA LEU A 379 -11.61 -10.32 13.85
C LEU A 379 -11.02 -10.37 15.27
N TYR A 380 -11.41 -9.42 16.10
CA TYR A 380 -10.89 -9.27 17.46
C TYR A 380 -12.05 -9.23 18.45
N ASP A 381 -12.01 -10.04 19.52
CA ASP A 381 -13.04 -10.03 20.57
C ASP A 381 -12.69 -8.97 21.63
N TYR A 382 -13.66 -8.18 22.11
CA TYR A 382 -13.42 -7.07 23.05
C TYR A 382 -12.65 -7.50 24.32
N GLY A 383 -12.91 -8.73 24.79
CA GLY A 383 -12.37 -9.30 26.03
C GLY A 383 -13.46 -10.01 26.84
N ASP A 384 -13.13 -10.44 28.05
CA ASP A 384 -14.03 -11.26 28.89
C ASP A 384 -15.19 -10.45 29.52
N SER A 385 -15.01 -9.14 29.71
CA SER A 385 -16.03 -8.27 30.29
C SER A 385 -15.82 -6.81 29.89
N LEU A 386 -16.91 -6.04 29.89
CA LEU A 386 -16.92 -4.58 29.80
C LEU A 386 -17.81 -4.06 30.93
N ASN A 387 -17.38 -2.97 31.56
CA ASN A 387 -18.19 -2.20 32.51
C ASN A 387 -18.07 -0.72 32.14
N LEU A 388 -19.15 -0.16 31.57
CA LEU A 388 -19.20 1.17 31.00
C LEU A 388 -20.27 2.01 31.72
N THR A 389 -19.85 3.13 32.32
CA THR A 389 -20.76 4.15 32.83
C THR A 389 -21.09 5.14 31.72
N ILE A 390 -22.38 5.27 31.39
CA ILE A 390 -22.93 6.23 30.45
C ILE A 390 -23.56 7.35 31.29
N GLU A 391 -22.92 8.51 31.28
CA GLU A 391 -23.32 9.64 32.12
C GLU A 391 -24.74 10.15 31.81
N GLY A 392 -25.41 10.61 32.86
CA GLY A 392 -26.62 11.40 32.77
C GLY A 392 -26.39 12.75 32.08
N ILE A 393 -27.45 13.30 31.48
CA ILE A 393 -27.43 14.69 31.03
C ILE A 393 -27.82 15.56 32.23
N PRO A 394 -27.02 16.60 32.59
CA PRO A 394 -27.38 17.54 33.64
C PRO A 394 -28.78 18.13 33.39
N PRO A 395 -29.61 18.33 34.43
CA PRO A 395 -30.94 18.89 34.25
C PRO A 395 -30.86 20.29 33.61
N THR A 396 -31.43 20.44 32.41
CA THR A 396 -31.62 21.72 31.74
C THR A 396 -32.94 22.34 32.18
N GLY A 397 -32.92 23.50 32.85
CA GLY A 397 -34.19 24.18 33.18
C GLY A 397 -34.27 25.19 34.33
N PHE A 398 -33.19 25.84 34.79
CA PHE A 398 -33.36 27.05 35.62
C PHE A 398 -33.37 28.29 34.73
N ALA A 399 -34.47 29.03 34.74
CA ALA A 399 -34.66 30.24 33.94
C ALA A 399 -33.81 31.44 34.41
N GLU A 400 -33.22 31.36 35.61
CA GLU A 400 -32.22 32.31 36.12
C GLU A 400 -31.29 31.56 37.08
N GLU A 401 -29.98 31.55 36.81
CA GLU A 401 -28.95 31.21 37.80
C GLU A 401 -28.46 32.51 38.45
N ASN A 402 -29.03 32.88 39.60
CA ASN A 402 -28.58 34.04 40.36
C ASN A 402 -27.44 33.64 41.31
N LEU A 403 -26.19 33.86 40.89
CA LEU A 403 -25.01 33.78 41.76
C LEU A 403 -24.97 35.01 42.68
N THR A 404 -25.31 34.83 43.97
CA THR A 404 -25.18 35.89 44.98
C THR A 404 -23.97 35.59 45.86
N VAL A 405 -22.97 36.47 45.87
CA VAL A 405 -21.81 36.38 46.76
C VAL A 405 -21.95 37.43 47.85
N ALA A 406 -21.86 37.01 49.12
CA ALA A 406 -21.75 37.90 50.26
C ALA A 406 -20.43 37.60 51.00
N VAL A 407 -19.62 38.64 51.22
CA VAL A 407 -18.41 38.57 52.06
C VAL A 407 -18.81 39.10 53.43
N THR A 408 -18.90 38.23 54.43
CA THR A 408 -19.42 38.64 55.75
C THR A 408 -18.36 39.09 56.76
N ASP A 409 -17.06 38.82 56.57
CA ASP A 409 -16.03 39.35 57.47
C ASP A 409 -14.65 39.43 56.78
N ILE A 410 -14.03 40.62 56.82
CA ILE A 410 -12.60 40.82 56.59
C ILE A 410 -12.02 41.30 57.92
N ILE A 411 -11.20 40.49 58.59
CA ILE A 411 -10.59 40.85 59.88
C ILE A 411 -9.17 41.38 59.63
N PHE A 412 -8.89 42.59 60.13
CA PHE A 412 -7.56 43.20 60.15
C PHE A 412 -6.95 43.07 61.55
N ASP A 413 -5.93 42.22 61.71
CA ASP A 413 -5.12 42.19 62.93
C ASP A 413 -3.94 43.15 62.78
N VAL A 414 -3.97 44.27 63.51
CA VAL A 414 -2.90 45.27 63.50
C VAL A 414 -2.10 45.15 64.80
N ILE A 415 -0.80 44.87 64.69
CA ILE A 415 0.10 44.74 65.84
C ILE A 415 0.66 46.13 66.21
N GLN A 416 0.64 46.47 67.50
CA GLN A 416 1.18 47.72 68.04
C GLN A 416 2.72 47.78 67.90
N VAL A 417 3.23 48.90 67.39
CA VAL A 417 4.68 49.19 67.35
C VAL A 417 5.05 50.21 68.42
N TYR A 418 6.22 50.07 69.05
CA TYR A 418 6.71 50.99 70.09
C TYR A 418 7.78 51.95 69.53
N TYR A 419 7.61 53.24 69.80
CA TYR A 419 8.44 54.35 69.27
C TYR A 419 9.83 54.46 69.92
N SER A 420 10.82 54.96 69.17
CA SER A 420 12.16 55.30 69.68
C SER A 420 12.60 56.76 69.47
N SER A 421 11.77 57.61 68.84
CA SER A 421 12.12 59.03 68.59
C SER A 421 10.87 59.92 68.44
N ILE A 422 10.97 61.18 68.90
CA ILE A 422 9.90 62.19 68.90
C ILE A 422 9.95 63.15 67.70
N TYR A 423 10.84 62.93 66.73
CA TYR A 423 11.09 63.84 65.61
C TYR A 423 11.11 63.17 64.23
N SER A 424 10.29 62.15 63.98
CA SER A 424 10.05 61.63 62.62
C SER A 424 8.63 61.94 62.15
N ASP A 425 8.52 62.46 60.93
CA ASP A 425 7.28 62.81 60.24
C ASP A 425 6.40 61.57 60.05
N GLY A 426 5.37 61.42 60.89
CA GLY A 426 4.21 60.51 60.76
C GLY A 426 4.45 59.16 60.09
N GLU A 427 4.80 58.13 60.86
CA GLU A 427 4.83 56.74 60.37
C GLU A 427 3.40 56.15 60.38
N ASN A 428 2.87 55.80 59.20
CA ASN A 428 1.56 55.18 59.04
C ASN A 428 1.69 53.67 58.77
N LEU A 429 0.81 52.87 59.38
CA LEU A 429 0.56 51.50 58.95
C LEU A 429 -0.59 51.51 57.95
N GLU A 430 -0.31 51.12 56.71
CA GLU A 430 -1.31 50.98 55.64
C GLU A 430 -1.44 49.51 55.27
N GLY A 431 -2.67 48.98 55.29
CA GLY A 431 -3.01 47.66 54.80
C GLY A 431 -4.01 47.78 53.65
N THR A 432 -3.64 47.30 52.47
CA THR A 432 -4.50 47.29 51.28
C THR A 432 -4.73 45.87 50.80
N VAL A 433 -5.99 45.49 50.58
CA VAL A 433 -6.37 44.28 49.84
C VAL A 433 -6.47 44.67 48.38
N THR A 434 -5.48 44.30 47.57
CA THR A 434 -5.41 44.72 46.16
C THR A 434 -6.14 43.80 45.19
N ASP A 435 -6.41 42.54 45.56
CA ASP A 435 -7.12 41.60 44.69
C ASP A 435 -8.02 40.64 45.48
N ILE A 436 -9.29 40.58 45.11
CA ILE A 436 -10.18 39.45 45.38
C ILE A 436 -10.56 38.89 44.01
N SER A 437 -10.03 37.71 43.67
CA SER A 437 -10.38 37.03 42.42
C SER A 437 -11.40 35.94 42.69
N PHE A 438 -12.52 35.96 41.96
CA PHE A 438 -13.46 34.84 41.90
C PHE A 438 -13.17 34.04 40.63
N VAL A 439 -12.85 32.76 40.79
CA VAL A 439 -12.76 31.83 39.66
C VAL A 439 -14.09 31.10 39.57
N VAL A 440 -14.83 31.34 38.48
CA VAL A 440 -16.07 30.62 38.19
C VAL A 440 -15.78 29.65 37.04
N THR A 441 -16.02 28.36 37.26
CA THR A 441 -15.83 27.32 36.24
C THR A 441 -17.15 27.08 35.50
N LYS A 442 -17.10 27.09 34.17
CA LYS A 442 -18.24 26.97 33.25
C LYS A 442 -18.89 25.57 33.29
N ILE A 443 -20.22 25.48 33.33
CA ILE A 443 -20.99 24.25 33.09
C ILE A 443 -22.24 24.58 32.24
N GLY A 444 -22.50 23.84 31.14
CA GLY A 444 -23.74 23.92 30.33
C GLY A 444 -23.57 24.24 28.82
N ASP A 445 -24.61 23.90 28.03
CA ASP A 445 -24.57 23.81 26.56
C ASP A 445 -24.91 25.09 25.77
N ASN A 446 -25.38 26.18 26.39
CA ASN A 446 -25.69 27.44 25.70
C ASN A 446 -25.38 28.70 26.54
N PRO A 447 -24.29 29.44 26.26
CA PRO A 447 -23.91 30.65 26.99
C PRO A 447 -24.60 31.92 26.45
N LEU A 448 -24.77 32.93 27.32
CA LEU A 448 -25.04 34.33 26.93
C LEU A 448 -23.85 34.96 26.20
#